data_AF-A0A847HYC4-F1
#
_entry.id   AF-A0A847HYC4-F1
#
_cell.length_a   1.000
_cell.length_b   1.000
_cell.length_c   1.000
_cell.angle_alpha   90.00
_cell.angle_beta   90.00
_cell.angle_gamma   90.00
#
_symmetry.space_group_name_H-M   'P 1'
#
loop_
_entity.id
_entity.type
_entity.pdbx_description
1 polymer ?
#
loop_
_entity_poly.entity_id
_entity_poly.type
_entity_poly.pdbx_seq_one_letter_code
_entity_poly.pdbx_strand_id
1 'polypeptide(L)' 'MPKREKSKRLQVVITEEQDSLLTKTAYQLSNTERLVSKSEVVRLGIEMLNRAVEEGDLDPELLKTLYDG' A
#
# COMPACT_ATOMS: atom_id res chain seq x y z
N MET A 1 1.23 -22.82 17.70
CA MET A 1 1.26 -21.43 17.22
C MET A 1 1.65 -21.44 15.75
N PRO A 2 0.85 -20.88 14.84
CA PRO A 2 1.19 -20.89 13.43
C PRO A 2 2.51 -20.15 13.27
N LYS A 3 3.49 -20.81 12.65
CA LYS A 3 4.82 -20.25 12.37
C LYS A 3 4.59 -18.89 11.73
N ARG A 4 5.00 -17.80 12.37
CA ARG A 4 5.06 -16.46 11.75
C ARG A 4 5.79 -16.66 10.43
N GLU A 5 5.06 -16.63 9.31
CA GLU A 5 5.67 -16.74 8.00
C GLU A 5 6.75 -15.65 7.95
N LYS A 6 7.98 -16.06 7.66
CA LYS A 6 9.11 -15.15 7.58
C LYS A 6 8.73 -14.03 6.61
N SER A 7 8.77 -12.79 7.06
CA SER A 7 8.48 -11.61 6.24
C SER A 7 9.21 -11.73 4.90
N LYS A 8 8.45 -11.91 3.81
CA LYS A 8 9.04 -11.92 2.46
C LYS A 8 9.51 -10.51 2.15
N ARG A 9 10.74 -10.36 1.65
CA ARG A 9 11.30 -9.07 1.25
C ARG A 9 10.70 -8.70 -0.11
N LEU A 10 9.99 -7.59 -0.17
CA LEU A 10 9.46 -7.00 -1.39
C LEU A 10 10.37 -5.86 -1.84
N GLN A 11 10.79 -5.87 -3.10
CA GLN A 11 11.49 -4.76 -3.73
C GLN A 11 10.59 -4.20 -4.83
N VAL A 12 10.28 -2.90 -4.74
CA VAL A 12 9.43 -2.19 -5.70
C VAL A 12 10.17 -0.94 -6.12
N VAL A 13 10.17 -0.66 -7.42
CA VAL A 13 10.64 0.62 -7.96
C VAL A 13 9.43 1.54 -8.03
N ILE A 14 9.52 2.71 -7.39
CA ILE A 14 8.46 3.71 -7.34
C ILE A 14 8.99 5.05 -7.84
N THR A 15 8.10 5.88 -8.37
CA THR A 15 8.42 7.27 -8.77
C THR A 15 8.57 8.18 -7.54
N GLU A 16 9.16 9.36 -7.73
CA GLU A 16 9.24 10.38 -6.67
C GLU A 16 7.85 10.83 -6.19
N GLU A 17 6.89 10.90 -7.11
CA GLU A 17 5.50 11.22 -6.80
C GLU A 17 4.87 10.13 -5.90
N GLN A 18 5.08 8.85 -6.22
CA GLN A 18 4.60 7.74 -5.42
C GLN A 18 5.25 7.72 -4.02
N ASP A 19 6.55 8.00 -3.90
CA ASP A 19 7.20 8.11 -2.58
C ASP A 19 6.65 9.29 -1.76
N SER A 20 6.37 10.42 -2.42
CA SER A 20 5.75 11.58 -1.79
C SER A 20 4.34 11.26 -1.27
N LEU A 21 3.53 10.53 -2.05
CA LEU A 21 2.22 10.04 -1.63
C LEU A 21 2.33 9.11 -0.43
N LEU A 22 3.25 8.14 -0.43
CA LEU A 22 3.50 7.25 0.72
C LEU A 22 3.89 8.03 1.98
N THR A 23 4.74 9.05 1.83
CA THR A 23 5.14 9.94 2.94
C THR A 23 3.94 10.68 3.52
N LYS A 24 3.13 11.30 2.64
CA LYS A 24 1.93 12.05 3.05
C LYS A 24 0.93 11.16 3.77
N THR A 25 0.63 9.99 3.21
CA THR A 25 -0.31 9.04 3.82
C THR A 25 0.19 8.52 5.16
N ALA A 26 1.49 8.21 5.28
CA ALA A 26 2.10 7.81 6.54
C ALA A 26 1.92 8.88 7.63
N TYR A 27 2.13 10.15 7.28
CA TYR A 27 1.93 11.26 8.19
C TYR A 27 0.45 11.42 8.59
N GLN A 28 -0.48 11.31 7.64
CA GLN A 28 -1.92 11.43 7.90
C GLN A 28 -2.48 10.31 8.77
N LEU A 29 -1.96 9.08 8.62
CA LEU A 29 -2.34 7.94 9.45
C LEU A 29 -1.64 7.94 10.82
N SER A 30 -0.54 8.69 10.94
CA SER A 30 0.14 8.86 12.21
C SER A 30 -0.63 9.81 13.12
N ASN A 31 -0.60 9.54 14.41
CA ASN A 31 -1.13 10.41 15.44
C ASN A 31 -0.17 10.45 16.65
N THR A 32 -0.51 11.23 17.68
CA THR A 32 0.34 11.40 18.87
C THR A 32 0.62 10.09 19.61
N GLU A 33 -0.27 9.10 19.51
CA GLU A 33 -0.14 7.81 20.20
C GLU A 33 0.55 6.75 19.33
N ARG A 34 0.55 6.91 18.00
CA ARG A 34 1.13 5.94 17.07
C ARG A 34 1.66 6.58 15.80
N LEU A 35 2.93 6.32 15.52
CA LEU A 35 3.56 6.59 14.23
C LEU A 35 3.33 5.43 13.26
N VAL A 36 3.01 5.75 12.02
CA VAL A 36 2.82 4.81 10.91
C VAL A 36 3.95 4.98 9.91
N SER A 37 4.68 3.90 9.64
CA SER A 37 5.77 3.89 8.66
C SER A 37 5.26 3.75 7.22
N LYS A 38 6.07 4.19 6.23
CA LYS A 38 5.78 3.94 4.80
C LYS A 38 5.53 2.45 4.49
N SER A 39 6.27 1.55 5.13
CA SER A 39 6.08 0.10 4.94
C SER A 39 4.78 -0.43 5.57
N GLU A 40 4.26 0.21 6.62
CA GLU A 40 2.90 -0.09 7.12
C GLU A 40 1.84 0.44 6.17
N VAL A 41 2.03 1.64 5.60
CA VAL A 41 1.15 2.17 4.55
C VAL A 41 1.08 1.22 3.36
N VAL A 42 2.22 0.71 2.88
CA VAL A 42 2.24 -0.25 1.77
C VAL A 42 1.48 -1.53 2.12
N ARG A 43 1.64 -2.06 3.34
CA ARG A 43 0.90 -3.25 3.78
C ARG A 43 -0.60 -3.01 3.84
N LEU A 44 -1.02 -1.87 4.40
CA LEU A 44 -2.42 -1.45 4.41
C LEU A 44 -2.96 -1.29 2.99
N GLY A 45 -2.19 -0.69 2.09
CA GLY A 45 -2.56 -0.54 0.68
C GLY A 45 -2.78 -1.89 -0.01
N ILE A 46 -1.94 -2.90 0.27
CA ILE A 46 -2.13 -4.27 -0.26
C ILE A 46 -3.45 -4.87 0.24
N GLU A 47 -3.75 -4.75 1.53
CA GLU A 47 -5.00 -5.27 2.11
C GLU A 47 -6.24 -4.56 1.54
N MET A 48 -6.20 -3.22 1.44
CA MET A 48 -7.27 -2.42 0.86
C MET A 48 -7.51 -2.73 -0.62
N LEU A 49 -6.42 -2.92 -1.38
CA LEU A 49 -6.51 -3.28 -2.80
C LEU A 49 -7.17 -4.64 -2.98
N ASN A 50 -6.74 -5.66 -2.22
CA ASN A 50 -7.37 -6.99 -2.27
C ASN A 50 -8.86 -6.91 -1.94
N ARG A 51 -9.23 -6.14 -0.91
CA ARG A 51 -10.63 -5.95 -0.56
C ARG A 51 -11.43 -5.29 -1.68
N ALA A 52 -10.90 -4.23 -2.30
CA ALA A 52 -11.56 -3.57 -3.43
C ALA A 52 -11.73 -4.51 -4.64
N VAL A 53 -10.74 -5.40 -4.89
CA VAL A 53 -10.84 -6.44 -5.92
C VAL A 53 -11.97 -7.42 -5.60
N GLU A 54 -12.05 -7.90 -4.36
CA GLU A 54 -13.07 -8.84 -3.91
C GLU A 54 -14.48 -8.23 -3.94
N GLU A 55 -14.61 -6.95 -3.60
CA GLU A 55 -15.88 -6.22 -3.57
C GLU A 55 -16.29 -5.67 -4.96
N GLY A 56 -15.40 -5.74 -5.96
CA GLY A 56 -15.64 -5.21 -7.31
C GLY A 56 -15.63 -3.68 -7.39
N ASP A 57 -15.04 -3.00 -6.41
CA ASP A 57 -14.98 -1.53 -6.26
C ASP A 57 -13.62 -0.96 -6.71
N LEU A 58 -13.03 -1.58 -7.74
CA LEU A 58 -11.81 -1.08 -8.33
C LEU A 58 -12.11 0.03 -9.33
N ASP A 59 -11.44 1.16 -9.17
CA ASP A 59 -11.47 2.24 -10.14
C ASP A 59 -10.89 1.76 -11.49
N PRO A 60 -11.70 1.75 -12.57
CA PRO A 60 -11.24 1.34 -13.90
C PRO A 60 -10.10 2.20 -14.45
N GLU A 61 -9.98 3.47 -14.02
CA GLU A 61 -8.87 4.34 -14.44
C GLU A 61 -7.54 3.90 -13.82
N LEU A 62 -7.55 3.48 -12.55
CA LEU A 62 -6.36 2.92 -11.90
C LEU A 62 -5.92 1.61 -12.56
N LEU A 63 -6.86 0.79 -13.04
CA LEU A 63 -6.53 -0.44 -13.76
C LEU A 63 -5.85 -0.21 -15.11
N LYS A 64 -6.18 0.87 -15.83
CA LYS A 64 -5.53 1.19 -17.13
C LYS A 64 -4.02 1.36 -16.99
N THR A 65 -3.57 1.88 -15.85
CA THR A 65 -2.13 2.06 -15.56
C THR A 65 -1.32 0.76 -15.56
N LEU A 66 -1.97 -0.40 -15.40
CA LEU A 66 -1.32 -1.71 -15.46
C LEU A 66 -1.13 -2.23 -16.89
N TYR A 67 -1.88 -1.69 -17.85
CA TYR A 67 -1.87 -2.13 -19.26
C TYR A 67 -1.09 -1.18 -20.17
N ASP A 68 -0.89 0.07 -19.73
CA ASP A 68 -0.16 1.10 -20.47
C ASP A 68 1.36 1.10 -20.17
N GLY A 69 1.88 0.05 -19.50
CA GLY A 69 3.28 -0.13 -19.11
C GLY A 69 4.11 -1.00 -20.06
#